data_AF-A0A920PY06-F1
#
_entry.id   AF-A0A920PY06-F1
#
_cell.length_a   1.000
_cell.length_b   1.000
_cell.length_c   1.000
_cell.angle_alpha   90.00
_cell.angle_beta   90.00
_cell.angle_gamma   90.00
#
_symmetry.space_group_name_H-M   'P 1'
#
loop_
_entity.id
_entity.type
_entity.pdbx_description
1 polymer ?
#
loop_
_entity_poly.entity_id
_entity_poly.type
_entity_poly.pdbx_seq_one_letter_code
_entity_poly.pdbx_strand_id
1 'polypeptide(L)' 'MACPTVAVVVPCRDEKGFISACLDALIKQTYPASLVEIVIADGTDGRNSRHR' A
#
# COMPACT_ATOMS: atom_id res chain seq x y z
N MET A 1 26.84 2.83 -6.48
CA MET A 1 26.15 1.54 -6.68
C MET A 1 24.76 1.83 -7.22
N ALA A 2 24.28 1.08 -8.21
CA ALA A 2 22.92 1.25 -8.73
C ALA A 2 21.91 0.59 -7.79
N CYS A 3 20.75 1.22 -7.61
CA CYS A 3 19.63 0.69 -6.83
C CYS A 3 18.70 -0.10 -7.77
N PRO A 4 18.19 -1.28 -7.39
CA PRO A 4 17.22 -2.01 -8.21
C PRO A 4 15.83 -1.34 -8.24
N THR A 5 14.96 -1.73 -9.17
CA THR A 5 13.53 -1.39 -9.05
C THR A 5 12.88 -2.32 -8.03
N VAL A 6 12.03 -1.77 -7.15
CA VAL A 6 11.34 -2.51 -6.08
C VAL A 6 9.84 -2.27 -6.13
N ALA A 7 9.08 -3.35 -5.93
CA ALA A 7 7.63 -3.28 -5.74
C ALA A 7 7.31 -3.58 -4.27
N VAL A 8 6.60 -2.67 -3.61
CA VAL A 8 6.12 -2.80 -2.24
C VAL A 8 4.64 -3.17 -2.29
N VAL A 9 4.32 -4.42 -1.93
CA VAL A 9 2.94 -4.90 -1.85
C VAL A 9 2.46 -4.75 -0.42
N VAL A 10 1.43 -3.91 -0.23
CA VAL A 10 0.80 -3.65 1.07
C VAL A 10 -0.57 -4.33 1.08
N PRO A 11 -0.72 -5.52 1.67
CA PRO A 11 -2.02 -6.11 1.89
C PRO A 11 -2.77 -5.29 2.94
N CYS A 12 -4.02 -4.95 2.67
CA CYS A 12 -4.89 -4.24 3.60
C CYS A 12 -6.21 -4.98 3.79
N ARG A 13 -6.71 -5.07 5.03
CA ARG A 13 -8.04 -5.58 5.38
C ARG A 13 -8.61 -4.74 6.53
N ASP A 14 -9.68 -4.00 6.27
CA ASP A 14 -10.40 -3.17 7.27
C ASP A 14 -9.52 -2.12 8.00
N GLU A 15 -8.41 -1.67 7.42
CA GLU A 15 -7.39 -0.80 8.05
C GLU A 15 -7.64 0.71 7.90
N LYS A 16 -8.87 1.16 8.16
CA LYS A 16 -9.24 2.59 8.06
C LYS A 16 -8.37 3.54 8.91
N GLY A 17 -7.59 3.02 9.87
CA GLY A 17 -6.67 3.80 10.72
C GLY A 17 -5.16 3.62 10.49
N PHE A 18 -4.71 2.53 9.84
CA PHE A 18 -3.27 2.19 9.77
C PHE A 18 -2.66 2.45 8.39
N ILE A 19 -3.48 2.40 7.33
CA ILE A 19 -2.97 2.55 5.97
C ILE A 19 -2.37 3.94 5.71
N SER A 20 -2.92 4.99 6.32
CA SER A 20 -2.43 6.37 6.15
C SER A 20 -1.00 6.54 6.69
N ALA A 21 -0.74 6.08 7.91
CA ALA A 21 0.58 6.14 8.52
C ALA A 21 1.61 5.25 7.79
N CYS A 22 1.17 4.08 7.30
CA CYS A 22 2.01 3.18 6.50
C CYS A 22 2.42 3.84 5.18
N LEU A 23 1.47 4.41 4.44
CA LEU A 23 1.76 5.11 3.18
C LEU A 23 2.62 6.35 3.39
N ASP A 24 2.37 7.12 4.45
CA ASP A 24 3.18 8.29 4.80
C ASP A 24 4.65 7.90 5.07
N ALA A 25 4.88 6.78 5.77
CA ALA A 25 6.22 6.23 5.97
C ALA A 25 6.87 5.75 4.66
N LEU A 26 6.11 5.07 3.79
CA LEU A 26 6.60 4.58 2.49
C LEU A 26 6.96 5.72 1.53
N ILE A 27 6.26 6.84 1.61
CA ILE A 27 6.55 8.05 0.81
C ILE A 27 7.78 8.80 1.34
N LYS A 28 7.99 8.81 2.66
CA LYS A 28 9.10 9.53 3.33
C LYS A 28 10.44 8.79 3.33
N GLN A 29 10.52 7.61 2.70
CA GLN A 29 11.76 6.85 2.63
C GLN A 29 12.85 7.54 1.79
N THR A 30 14.10 7.11 1.97
CA THR A 30 15.26 7.62 1.23
C THR A 30 15.51 6.90 -0.10
N TYR A 31 14.73 5.86 -0.43
CA TYR A 31 14.85 5.16 -1.71
C TYR A 31 14.35 6.04 -2.87
N PRO A 32 15.01 6.02 -4.04
CA PRO A 32 14.57 6.83 -5.18
C PRO A 32 13.13 6.49 -5.58
N ALA A 33 12.22 7.47 -5.52
CA ALA A 33 10.80 7.27 -5.82
C ALA A 33 10.55 6.75 -7.25
N SER A 34 11.42 7.07 -8.21
CA SER A 34 11.35 6.57 -9.58
C SER A 34 11.60 5.06 -9.71
N LEU A 35 12.11 4.42 -8.66
CA LEU A 35 12.42 2.99 -8.61
C LEU A 35 11.47 2.23 -7.67
N VAL A 36 10.45 2.89 -7.09
CA VAL A 36 9.49 2.27 -6.18
C VAL A 36 8.11 2.26 -6.80
N GLU A 37 7.49 1.09 -6.82
CA GLU A 37 6.06 0.92 -7.08
C GLU A 37 5.37 0.44 -5.80
N ILE A 38 4.29 1.10 -5.39
CA ILE A 38 3.50 0.70 -4.20
C ILE A 38 2.17 0.14 -4.68
N VAL A 39 1.88 -1.11 -4.35
CA VAL A 39 0.64 -1.80 -4.72
C VAL A 39 -0.15 -2.11 -3.45
N ILE A 40 -1.35 -1.55 -3.34
CA ILE A 40 -2.26 -1.83 -2.21
C ILE A 40 -3.20 -2.95 -2.61
N ALA A 41 -3.17 -4.06 -1.87
CA ALA A 41 -4.05 -5.20 -2.07
C ALA A 41 -5.14 -5.19 -0.99
N ASP A 42 -6.29 -4.57 -1.28
CA ASP A 42 -7.44 -4.54 -0.36
C ASP A 42 -8.18 -5.88 -0.40
N GLY A 43 -8.02 -6.66 0.65
CA GLY A 43 -8.69 -7.93 0.88
C GLY A 43 -10.12 -7.70 1.37
N THR A 44 -10.98 -7.12 0.53
CA THR A 44 -12.41 -7.10 0.82
C THR A 44 -12.95 -8.52 0.63
N ASP A 45 -13.32 -9.22 1.70
CA ASP A 45 -14.26 -10.32 1.59
C ASP A 45 -15.55 -9.73 1.01
N GLY A 46 -15.98 -10.21 -0.16
CA GLY A 46 -17.04 -9.61 -0.99
C GLY A 46 -18.45 -9.56 -0.38
N ARG A 47 -18.63 -9.08 0.85
CA ARG A 47 -19.91 -8.69 1.45
C ARG A 47 -20.01 -7.17 1.58
N ASN A 48 -20.14 -6.52 0.42
CA ASN A 48 -20.93 -5.29 0.32
C ASN A 48 -21.79 -5.33 -0.95
N SER A 49 -22.64 -6.35 -1.04
CA SER A 49 -23.85 -6.28 -1.84
C SER A 49 -24.95 -5.63 -1.00
N ARG A 50 -25.21 -4.37 -1.32
CA ARG A 50 -26.32 -3.52 -0.84
C ARG A 50 -27.62 -4.32 -0.62
N HIS A 51 -28.05 -4.45 0.63
CA HIS A 51 -29.48 -4.60 0.95
C HIS A 51 -29.83 -4.16 2.38
N ARG A 52 -30.08 -2.85 2.50
CA ARG A 52 -31.03 -2.12 3.38
C ARG A 52 -30.43 -0.85 3.94
#